data_AF-A0A2V8DDJ9-F1
#
_entry.id   AF-A0A2V8DDJ9-F1
#
_cell.length_a   1.000
_cell.length_b   1.000
_cell.length_c   1.000
_cell.angle_alpha   90.00
_cell.angle_beta   90.00
_cell.angle_gamma   90.00
#
_symmetry.space_group_name_H-M   'P 1'
#
loop_
_entity.id
_entity.type
_entity.pdbx_description
1 polymer ?
#
loop_
_entity_poly.entity_id
_entity_poly.type
_entity_poly.pdbx_seq_one_letter_code
_entity_poly.pdbx_strand_id
1 'polypeptide(L)'
;DSTWFDRAGNFHSDQLHVVERFTRTSPDLLSYEATIEDPTVFTRPWKISMPLYRRVEKTAQLMDFKCVEFVEELTPRQWNKSGSGGNRSAQKGTDLMYRRVSAAAALIGGMVVMASAQTSSRIPRLPDGKPDLQGMYDLAMLTPVERPAGLPAVLSDEQAATLEKQALEAGRSGALPIDGNRTAPPKGGDGSVGPAGNVGGYNTFWLDRGTHYSTVDGQKRSSIVVDPPDGRVPALSPEARQRSTAARSAYQRQTSDQTESTDPGLEPAGAYDDPERRPLGERCVLGFGSTSGPPILPNYFYNNLHQIVQTPDTVMILTEMVHDARIVRLNAQHAPAHVRKWLGDSVGHWEGDTLVVETTNFSAKTRFRGSTDNLKVTEYFTRVDANSLKYRFTVEDPTTWERPWTGEYTWPTTQDHLYEYACHEGNYAMENILRGARLREAEEIRKTKQ
;
A
#
# COMPACT_ATOMS: atom_id res chain seq x y z
N ASP A 1 -12.26 -36.35 -6.27
CA ASP A 1 -11.94 -35.02 -5.73
C ASP A 1 -11.58 -34.03 -6.82
N SER A 2 -11.84 -32.74 -6.57
CA SER A 2 -11.48 -31.65 -7.49
C SER A 2 -10.05 -31.17 -7.31
N THR A 3 -9.45 -31.50 -6.16
CA THR A 3 -8.03 -31.33 -5.86
C THR A 3 -7.29 -32.63 -6.14
N TRP A 4 -6.01 -32.49 -6.47
CA TRP A 4 -5.10 -33.62 -6.64
C TRP A 4 -4.20 -33.68 -5.41
N PHE A 5 -3.76 -34.88 -5.05
CA PHE A 5 -2.98 -35.08 -3.83
C PHE A 5 -1.63 -34.37 -3.93
N ASP A 6 -0.76 -34.96 -4.72
CA ASP A 6 0.33 -34.29 -5.35
C ASP A 6 -0.11 -34.02 -6.78
N ARG A 7 0.81 -33.62 -7.66
CA ARG A 7 0.46 -33.32 -9.05
C ARG A 7 0.52 -34.50 -10.01
N ALA A 8 0.87 -35.71 -9.54
CA ALA A 8 1.22 -36.84 -10.41
C ALA A 8 0.00 -37.55 -11.06
N GLY A 9 -1.21 -37.02 -10.90
CA GLY A 9 -2.42 -37.81 -11.16
C GLY A 9 -2.66 -38.86 -10.09
N ASN A 10 -1.84 -38.87 -9.03
CA ASN A 10 -2.27 -39.34 -7.72
C ASN A 10 -3.43 -38.43 -7.32
N PHE A 11 -4.64 -38.89 -7.61
CA PHE A 11 -5.77 -38.55 -6.79
C PHE A 11 -5.46 -39.12 -5.41
N HIS A 12 -5.63 -38.31 -4.38
CA HIS A 12 -6.00 -38.88 -3.09
C HIS A 12 -7.39 -39.49 -3.27
N SER A 13 -7.69 -40.59 -2.59
CA SER A 13 -9.03 -40.65 -2.02
C SER A 13 -9.00 -39.80 -0.74
N ASP A 14 -10.17 -39.46 -0.25
CA ASP A 14 -10.39 -39.03 1.13
C ASP A 14 -9.57 -39.73 2.26
N GLN A 15 -8.89 -40.87 2.04
CA GLN A 15 -8.01 -41.55 3.01
C GLN A 15 -6.53 -41.11 2.96
N LEU A 16 -6.16 -40.14 2.13
CA LEU A 16 -4.79 -39.64 2.07
C LEU A 16 -4.32 -38.98 3.37
N HIS A 17 -3.13 -39.39 3.79
CA HIS A 17 -2.36 -38.92 4.93
C HIS A 17 -0.94 -38.54 4.48
N VAL A 18 -0.48 -37.30 4.75
CA VAL A 18 0.92 -36.84 4.51
C VAL A 18 1.54 -36.25 5.79
N VAL A 19 2.74 -36.71 6.17
CA VAL A 19 3.40 -36.38 7.45
C VAL A 19 4.70 -35.62 7.24
N GLU A 20 4.68 -34.33 6.84
CA GLU A 20 5.87 -33.47 6.69
C GLU A 20 6.63 -33.21 8.02
N ARG A 21 7.96 -33.39 8.06
CA ARG A 21 8.76 -33.42 9.31
C ARG A 21 10.03 -32.56 9.21
N PHE A 22 9.95 -31.26 9.49
CA PHE A 22 11.06 -30.30 9.39
C PHE A 22 12.03 -30.34 10.62
N THR A 23 13.08 -31.18 10.58
CA THR A 23 14.03 -31.53 11.70
C THR A 23 15.20 -30.54 11.96
N ARG A 24 15.15 -29.70 12.99
CA ARG A 24 16.10 -28.55 13.19
C ARG A 24 17.56 -28.86 13.59
N THR A 25 18.42 -29.12 12.61
CA THR A 25 19.86 -29.46 12.73
C THR A 25 20.84 -28.32 13.05
N SER A 26 20.49 -27.02 13.03
CA SER A 26 21.43 -25.95 13.44
C SER A 26 20.74 -24.65 13.94
N PRO A 27 21.51 -23.61 14.40
CA PRO A 27 21.02 -22.24 14.58
C PRO A 27 20.18 -21.69 13.42
N ASP A 28 20.31 -22.27 12.22
CA ASP A 28 19.58 -21.89 11.01
C ASP A 28 18.82 -23.07 10.36
N LEU A 29 19.32 -24.31 10.40
CA LEU A 29 18.82 -25.42 9.54
C LEU A 29 17.68 -26.26 10.16
N LEU A 30 16.59 -26.56 9.42
CA LEU A 30 15.65 -27.70 9.60
C LEU A 30 15.77 -28.77 8.50
N SER A 31 15.23 -29.98 8.75
CA SER A 31 15.37 -31.20 7.96
C SER A 31 14.02 -31.95 7.72
N TYR A 32 13.22 -31.41 6.79
CA TYR A 32 11.92 -31.82 6.19
C TYR A 32 11.73 -33.31 5.79
N GLU A 33 10.72 -34.04 6.26
CA GLU A 33 10.36 -35.38 5.72
C GLU A 33 8.85 -35.63 5.66
N ALA A 34 8.22 -35.84 4.50
CA ALA A 34 6.80 -36.24 4.40
C ALA A 34 6.58 -37.77 4.35
N THR A 35 5.72 -38.35 5.20
CA THR A 35 5.26 -39.77 5.09
C THR A 35 3.87 -39.83 4.45
N ILE A 36 3.67 -40.54 3.34
CA ILE A 36 2.41 -40.58 2.61
C ILE A 36 1.73 -41.95 2.76
N GLU A 37 0.42 -41.97 3.01
CA GLU A 37 -0.44 -43.15 3.18
C GLU A 37 -1.83 -42.89 2.58
N ASP A 38 -2.47 -43.90 1.99
CA ASP A 38 -3.88 -43.86 1.55
C ASP A 38 -4.34 -45.30 1.34
N PRO A 39 -4.97 -46.01 2.29
CA PRO A 39 -5.29 -47.45 2.16
C PRO A 39 -6.23 -47.82 1.01
N THR A 40 -6.78 -46.84 0.29
CA THR A 40 -7.70 -46.99 -0.84
C THR A 40 -7.04 -46.71 -2.20
N VAL A 41 -6.02 -45.83 -2.25
CA VAL A 41 -5.22 -45.55 -3.45
C VAL A 41 -3.85 -46.22 -3.40
N PHE A 42 -3.18 -46.15 -2.24
CA PHE A 42 -1.85 -46.68 -1.99
C PHE A 42 -1.91 -47.99 -1.17
N THR A 43 -1.27 -49.03 -1.70
CA THR A 43 -1.28 -50.37 -1.08
C THR A 43 -0.54 -50.46 0.27
N ARG A 44 0.24 -49.44 0.64
CA ARG A 44 0.99 -49.32 1.90
C ARG A 44 1.56 -47.90 2.11
N PRO A 45 2.02 -47.57 3.33
CA PRO A 45 2.80 -46.35 3.62
C PRO A 45 4.09 -46.16 2.78
N TRP A 46 4.45 -44.89 2.50
CA TRP A 46 5.72 -44.44 1.89
C TRP A 46 6.25 -43.12 2.49
N LYS A 47 7.47 -42.67 2.12
CA LYS A 47 8.14 -41.47 2.68
C LYS A 47 8.99 -40.68 1.67
N ILE A 48 9.18 -39.38 1.90
CA ILE A 48 10.16 -38.44 1.33
C ILE A 48 10.89 -37.71 2.48
N SER A 49 12.22 -37.51 2.44
CA SER A 49 13.05 -36.94 3.53
C SER A 49 14.16 -36.03 2.97
N MET A 50 14.39 -34.83 3.55
CA MET A 50 15.15 -33.65 3.05
C MET A 50 15.29 -32.49 4.09
N PRO A 51 15.66 -31.23 3.72
CA PRO A 51 15.67 -30.03 4.62
C PRO A 51 15.04 -28.65 4.19
N LEU A 52 14.80 -27.71 5.12
CA LEU A 52 14.36 -26.27 4.99
C LEU A 52 14.80 -25.44 6.24
N TYR A 53 14.91 -24.09 6.25
CA TYR A 53 15.65 -23.32 7.30
C TYR A 53 14.81 -22.28 8.14
N ARG A 54 15.20 -21.95 9.40
CA ARG A 54 14.46 -21.09 10.39
C ARG A 54 14.69 -19.57 10.25
N ARG A 55 13.90 -18.75 10.98
CA ARG A 55 14.02 -17.27 11.19
C ARG A 55 13.54 -16.90 12.61
N VAL A 56 14.17 -15.95 13.34
CA VAL A 56 14.15 -16.04 14.83
C VAL A 56 14.49 -14.84 15.70
N GLU A 57 14.92 -13.72 15.13
CA GLU A 57 15.29 -12.54 15.90
C GLU A 57 14.17 -11.49 15.90
N LYS A 58 14.32 -10.43 16.70
CA LYS A 58 13.31 -9.96 17.67
C LYS A 58 11.94 -9.42 17.20
N THR A 59 11.62 -9.38 15.91
CA THR A 59 10.28 -9.04 15.40
C THR A 59 9.74 -10.06 14.40
N ALA A 60 10.24 -11.31 14.44
CA ALA A 60 9.78 -12.41 13.61
C ALA A 60 8.25 -12.48 13.56
N GLN A 61 7.70 -12.33 12.36
CA GLN A 61 6.28 -12.15 12.11
C GLN A 61 5.86 -12.89 10.84
N LEU A 62 4.64 -13.41 10.89
CA LEU A 62 3.92 -14.04 9.80
C LEU A 62 2.60 -13.27 9.71
N MET A 63 2.41 -12.53 8.62
CA MET A 63 1.29 -11.60 8.47
C MET A 63 0.07 -12.29 7.85
N ASP A 64 -1.08 -11.62 7.88
CA ASP A 64 -2.39 -12.25 7.81
C ASP A 64 -2.68 -13.10 6.55
N PHE A 65 -3.76 -13.87 6.70
CA PHE A 65 -4.42 -14.69 5.69
C PHE A 65 -5.92 -14.44 5.83
N LYS A 66 -6.54 -13.74 4.87
CA LYS A 66 -8.00 -13.50 4.87
C LYS A 66 -8.69 -14.05 3.61
N CYS A 67 -9.47 -15.12 3.77
CA CYS A 67 -10.23 -15.81 2.70
C CYS A 67 -11.53 -15.11 2.23
N VAL A 68 -11.72 -13.81 2.49
CA VAL A 68 -13.02 -13.25 2.96
C VAL A 68 -14.31 -13.73 2.32
N GLU A 69 -14.38 -13.85 0.99
CA GLU A 69 -15.66 -14.13 0.30
C GLU A 69 -16.24 -15.53 0.61
N PHE A 70 -15.46 -16.45 1.20
CA PHE A 70 -15.82 -17.87 1.34
C PHE A 70 -16.82 -18.25 2.46
N VAL A 71 -17.37 -17.30 3.24
CA VAL A 71 -18.40 -17.62 4.28
C VAL A 71 -19.66 -16.75 4.20
N GLU A 72 -19.64 -15.59 3.54
CA GLU A 72 -20.85 -14.76 3.42
C GLU A 72 -22.01 -15.47 2.70
N GLU A 73 -21.71 -16.44 1.82
CA GLU A 73 -22.69 -17.30 1.15
C GLU A 73 -23.32 -18.41 2.03
N LEU A 74 -22.84 -18.65 3.26
CA LEU A 74 -23.42 -19.69 4.14
C LEU A 74 -24.60 -19.24 5.02
N THR A 75 -25.00 -17.96 4.96
CA THR A 75 -26.22 -17.47 5.63
C THR A 75 -27.21 -16.84 4.64
N PRO A 76 -28.35 -17.51 4.32
CA PRO A 76 -29.31 -16.97 3.37
C PRO A 76 -29.98 -15.67 3.83
N ARG A 77 -29.80 -14.58 3.07
CA ARG A 77 -30.51 -13.29 3.24
C ARG A 77 -32.03 -13.34 2.93
N GLN A 78 -32.67 -14.52 2.99
CA GLN A 78 -34.07 -14.72 2.55
C GLN A 78 -35.12 -14.92 3.65
N TRP A 79 -34.76 -15.11 4.92
CA TRP A 79 -35.75 -15.36 5.98
C TRP A 79 -35.95 -14.18 6.94
N ASN A 80 -36.68 -13.15 6.47
CA ASN A 80 -37.75 -12.47 7.24
C ASN A 80 -38.36 -11.29 6.46
N LYS A 81 -39.11 -11.60 5.41
CA LYS A 81 -40.22 -10.73 4.94
C LYS A 81 -41.56 -11.26 5.46
N SER A 82 -41.76 -11.27 6.77
CA SER A 82 -43.09 -11.42 7.38
C SER A 82 -43.10 -11.13 8.89
N GLY A 83 -43.94 -10.19 9.32
CA GLY A 83 -44.56 -10.23 10.65
C GLY A 83 -43.84 -9.52 11.82
N SER A 84 -44.48 -8.44 12.28
CA SER A 84 -44.64 -8.08 13.71
C SER A 84 -43.43 -8.16 14.68
N GLY A 85 -42.84 -7.00 14.96
CA GLY A 85 -42.72 -6.39 16.29
C GLY A 85 -42.20 -7.18 17.50
N GLY A 86 -41.22 -6.59 18.21
CA GLY A 86 -41.05 -6.82 19.65
C GLY A 86 -39.67 -7.29 20.15
N ASN A 87 -38.74 -6.34 20.31
CA ASN A 87 -37.96 -6.14 21.53
C ASN A 87 -37.53 -7.36 22.38
N ARG A 88 -36.22 -7.74 22.38
CA ARG A 88 -35.36 -7.74 23.59
C ARG A 88 -33.96 -8.37 23.41
N SER A 89 -32.95 -7.61 23.85
CA SER A 89 -31.72 -8.01 24.58
C SER A 89 -31.00 -9.34 24.31
N ALA A 90 -29.71 -9.23 23.93
CA ALA A 90 -28.64 -10.03 24.54
C ALA A 90 -27.25 -9.39 24.34
N GLN A 91 -26.70 -8.78 25.40
CA GLN A 91 -25.35 -9.11 25.92
C GLN A 91 -25.01 -8.24 27.14
N LYS A 92 -24.89 -8.90 28.30
CA LYS A 92 -24.19 -8.35 29.46
C LYS A 92 -22.72 -8.77 29.34
N GLY A 93 -21.84 -7.81 29.07
CA GLY A 93 -20.41 -7.93 29.40
C GLY A 93 -20.21 -7.48 30.85
N THR A 94 -19.51 -8.24 31.67
CA THR A 94 -19.43 -8.03 33.12
C THR A 94 -18.44 -6.92 33.50
N ASP A 95 -18.91 -5.95 34.30
CA ASP A 95 -18.06 -5.15 35.17
C ASP A 95 -17.20 -6.05 36.06
N LEU A 96 -15.90 -5.76 36.15
CA LEU A 96 -15.09 -6.19 37.28
C LEU A 96 -14.32 -5.01 37.86
N MET A 97 -14.90 -4.40 38.90
CA MET A 97 -14.20 -3.45 39.75
C MET A 97 -12.97 -4.10 40.36
N TYR A 98 -11.81 -3.41 40.31
CA TYR A 98 -10.79 -3.57 41.35
C TYR A 98 -10.54 -2.24 42.05
N ARG A 99 -10.64 -2.28 43.39
CA ARG A 99 -10.60 -1.09 44.24
C ARG A 99 -9.17 -0.59 44.43
N ARG A 100 -9.03 0.74 44.52
CA ARG A 100 -7.79 1.41 44.94
C ARG A 100 -7.34 0.89 46.30
N VAL A 101 -6.05 0.59 46.43
CA VAL A 101 -5.34 0.54 47.71
C VAL A 101 -4.19 1.53 47.62
N SER A 102 -4.24 2.58 48.45
CA SER A 102 -3.13 3.53 48.59
C SER A 102 -2.05 2.91 49.46
N ALA A 103 -0.82 2.84 48.94
CA ALA A 103 0.38 2.58 49.74
C ALA A 103 1.40 3.67 49.44
N ALA A 104 1.66 4.53 50.43
CA ALA A 104 2.72 5.51 50.34
C ALA A 104 4.07 4.84 50.62
N ALA A 105 5.03 4.98 49.70
CA ALA A 105 6.42 4.66 49.93
C ALA A 105 7.26 5.87 49.49
N ALA A 106 7.81 6.59 50.47
CA ALA A 106 8.93 7.49 50.21
C ALA A 106 10.19 6.64 50.03
N LEU A 107 11.12 7.07 49.15
CA LEU A 107 12.52 7.33 49.50
C LEU A 107 13.37 7.70 48.27
N ILE A 108 14.24 8.69 48.49
CA ILE A 108 15.55 8.93 47.85
C ILE A 108 15.54 9.19 46.33
N GLY A 109 15.82 10.45 45.98
CA GLY A 109 16.26 10.81 44.64
C GLY A 109 17.70 10.36 44.39
N GLY A 110 17.90 9.63 43.29
CA GLY A 110 19.21 9.48 42.65
C GLY A 110 19.15 10.16 41.28
N MET A 111 20.08 11.07 41.00
CA MET A 111 20.25 11.61 39.65
C MET A 111 20.75 10.51 38.73
N VAL A 112 19.84 9.87 37.98
CA VAL A 112 20.23 9.10 36.80
C VAL A 112 20.67 10.12 35.76
N VAL A 113 21.98 10.31 35.63
CA VAL A 113 22.56 10.93 34.45
C VAL A 113 22.25 10.00 33.29
N MET A 114 21.18 10.30 32.53
CA MET A 114 20.96 9.67 31.24
C MET A 114 22.10 10.09 30.33
N ALA A 115 23.10 9.20 30.21
CA ALA A 115 24.13 9.34 29.21
C ALA A 115 23.43 9.33 27.84
N SER A 116 23.43 10.48 27.16
CA SER A 116 22.90 10.63 25.82
C SER A 116 23.61 9.64 24.91
N ALA A 117 22.91 8.58 24.49
CA ALA A 117 23.44 7.66 23.50
C ALA A 117 23.66 8.46 22.20
N GLN A 118 24.92 8.68 21.85
CA GLN A 118 25.26 9.30 20.57
C GLN A 118 24.70 8.41 19.45
N THR A 119 23.77 8.96 18.66
CA THR A 119 23.28 8.30 17.46
C THR A 119 24.44 8.04 16.52
N SER A 120 24.74 6.77 16.27
CA SER A 120 25.79 6.36 15.34
C SER A 120 25.45 6.84 13.94
N SER A 121 26.14 7.87 13.45
CA SER A 121 25.99 8.46 12.11
C SER A 121 26.52 7.58 10.96
N ARG A 122 26.89 6.33 11.25
CA ARG A 122 27.53 5.43 10.28
C ARG A 122 26.50 4.64 9.48
N ILE A 123 26.63 4.68 8.16
CA ILE A 123 25.85 3.86 7.22
C ILE A 123 26.06 2.35 7.54
N PRO A 124 24.99 1.57 7.81
CA PRO A 124 25.08 0.14 8.01
C PRO A 124 25.41 -0.57 6.69
N ARG A 125 26.11 -1.71 6.76
CA ARG A 125 26.55 -2.49 5.59
C ARG A 125 26.40 -3.98 5.84
N LEU A 126 26.06 -4.71 4.78
CA LEU A 126 26.03 -6.18 4.75
C LEU A 126 27.46 -6.77 4.68
N PRO A 127 27.62 -8.10 4.89
CA PRO A 127 28.92 -8.77 4.81
C PRO A 127 29.63 -8.66 3.44
N ASP A 128 28.92 -8.34 2.36
CA ASP A 128 29.48 -8.07 1.02
C ASP A 128 30.00 -6.62 0.84
N GLY A 129 29.87 -5.79 1.86
CA GLY A 129 30.29 -4.39 1.87
C GLY A 129 29.27 -3.41 1.26
N LYS A 130 28.14 -3.89 0.70
CA LYS A 130 27.07 -3.00 0.23
C LYS A 130 26.31 -2.37 1.40
N PRO A 131 25.76 -1.15 1.25
CA PRO A 131 24.83 -0.58 2.21
C PRO A 131 23.69 -1.55 2.53
N ASP A 132 23.37 -1.67 3.81
CA ASP A 132 22.22 -2.45 4.27
C ASP A 132 20.95 -1.61 4.10
N LEU A 133 20.14 -1.98 3.11
CA LEU A 133 18.86 -1.34 2.82
C LEU A 133 17.70 -2.03 3.56
N GLN A 134 17.94 -3.13 4.27
CA GLN A 134 16.88 -3.89 4.93
C GLN A 134 16.19 -3.08 6.02
N GLY A 135 14.91 -3.39 6.25
CA GLY A 135 14.14 -2.88 7.37
C GLY A 135 12.73 -2.50 7.01
N MET A 136 12.06 -1.92 8.00
CA MET A 136 10.75 -1.30 7.87
C MET A 136 10.90 0.20 7.70
N TYR A 137 10.12 0.80 6.81
CA TYR A 137 10.11 2.22 6.52
C TYR A 137 8.69 2.76 6.59
N ASP A 138 8.53 3.98 7.08
CA ASP A 138 7.27 4.73 7.07
C ASP A 138 7.39 5.93 6.13
N LEU A 139 6.49 6.03 5.15
CA LEU A 139 6.49 7.11 4.16
C LEU A 139 5.47 8.22 4.47
N ALA A 140 4.86 8.20 5.66
CA ALA A 140 3.88 9.19 6.10
C ALA A 140 4.52 10.59 6.29
N MET A 141 4.23 11.53 5.38
CA MET A 141 4.82 12.88 5.42
C MET A 141 3.94 13.97 4.77
N LEU A 142 4.21 15.23 5.15
CA LEU A 142 3.52 16.42 4.65
C LEU A 142 4.10 16.99 3.34
N THR A 143 5.27 16.53 2.88
CA THR A 143 5.89 17.04 1.63
C THR A 143 5.07 16.61 0.40
N PRO A 144 4.40 17.53 -0.32
CA PRO A 144 3.59 17.20 -1.48
C PRO A 144 4.46 16.80 -2.67
N VAL A 145 3.89 16.08 -3.64
CA VAL A 145 4.62 15.71 -4.88
C VAL A 145 5.09 16.98 -5.61
N GLU A 146 4.18 17.94 -5.78
CA GLU A 146 4.44 19.20 -6.50
C GLU A 146 4.37 20.41 -5.57
N ARG A 147 5.18 21.44 -5.86
CA ARG A 147 5.37 22.59 -4.97
C ARG A 147 4.12 23.48 -4.89
N PRO A 148 3.58 23.73 -3.68
CA PRO A 148 2.52 24.72 -3.48
C PRO A 148 2.96 26.11 -3.93
N ALA A 149 2.02 26.88 -4.49
CA ALA A 149 2.31 28.23 -4.95
C ALA A 149 2.76 29.12 -3.78
N GLY A 150 3.81 29.92 -4.00
CA GLY A 150 4.36 30.84 -3.01
C GLY A 150 5.35 30.23 -2.00
N LEU A 151 5.59 28.91 -2.00
CA LEU A 151 6.62 28.30 -1.15
C LEU A 151 8.00 28.27 -1.85
N PRO A 152 9.10 28.53 -1.11
CA PRO A 152 10.47 28.31 -1.60
C PRO A 152 10.75 26.82 -1.78
N ALA A 153 11.78 26.44 -2.54
CA ALA A 153 12.17 25.03 -2.73
C ALA A 153 12.64 24.35 -1.42
N VAL A 154 13.21 25.13 -0.51
CA VAL A 154 13.62 24.72 0.84
C VAL A 154 12.88 25.60 1.83
N LEU A 155 12.17 24.98 2.78
CA LEU A 155 11.51 25.68 3.88
C LEU A 155 12.56 26.02 4.96
N SER A 156 12.44 27.18 5.59
CA SER A 156 13.14 27.42 6.86
C SER A 156 12.54 26.57 7.97
N ASP A 157 13.29 26.32 9.05
CA ASP A 157 12.79 25.57 10.20
C ASP A 157 11.53 26.21 10.81
N GLU A 158 11.45 27.54 10.84
CA GLU A 158 10.28 28.29 11.31
C GLU A 158 9.06 28.10 10.39
N GLN A 159 9.26 28.17 9.06
CA GLN A 159 8.20 27.92 8.08
C GLN A 159 7.67 26.49 8.20
N ALA A 160 8.57 25.51 8.26
CA ALA A 160 8.20 24.11 8.40
C ALA A 160 7.50 23.84 9.73
N ALA A 161 8.04 24.30 10.87
CA ALA A 161 7.41 24.11 12.17
C ALA A 161 6.02 24.76 12.26
N THR A 162 5.82 25.89 11.57
CA THR A 162 4.50 26.54 11.46
C THR A 162 3.51 25.67 10.69
N LEU A 163 3.90 25.15 9.52
CA LEU A 163 3.07 24.29 8.67
C LEU A 163 2.79 22.93 9.32
N GLU A 164 3.79 22.32 9.96
CA GLU A 164 3.70 21.06 10.72
C GLU A 164 2.72 21.21 11.91
N LYS A 165 2.80 22.32 12.65
CA LYS A 165 1.86 22.65 13.71
C LYS A 165 0.43 22.86 13.20
N GLN A 166 0.27 23.53 12.05
CA GLN A 166 -1.05 23.72 11.42
C GLN A 166 -1.66 22.39 10.99
N ALA A 167 -0.87 21.50 10.36
CA ALA A 167 -1.32 20.17 9.96
C ALA A 167 -1.70 19.31 11.17
N LEU A 168 -0.91 19.32 12.24
CA LEU A 168 -1.19 18.60 13.49
C LEU A 168 -2.49 19.09 14.15
N GLU A 169 -2.72 20.39 14.21
CA GLU A 169 -3.94 20.95 14.81
C GLU A 169 -5.18 20.68 13.94
N ALA A 170 -5.05 20.78 12.60
CA ALA A 170 -6.11 20.40 11.68
C ALA A 170 -6.47 18.90 11.81
N GLY A 171 -5.47 18.02 11.94
CA GLY A 171 -5.68 16.59 12.18
C GLY A 171 -6.34 16.31 13.51
N ARG A 172 -5.93 16.99 14.60
CA ARG A 172 -6.57 16.89 15.92
C ARG A 172 -8.02 17.34 15.92
N SER A 173 -8.31 18.51 15.33
CA SER A 173 -9.67 19.03 15.18
C SER A 173 -10.54 18.09 14.34
N GLY A 174 -10.01 17.64 13.20
CA GLY A 174 -10.66 16.67 12.32
C GLY A 174 -10.87 15.29 12.95
N ALA A 175 -10.13 14.92 14.00
CA ALA A 175 -10.25 13.65 14.72
C ALA A 175 -11.23 13.68 15.90
N LEU A 176 -11.83 14.84 16.23
CA LEU A 176 -12.74 14.96 17.38
C LEU A 176 -14.00 14.08 17.24
N PRO A 177 -14.63 13.69 18.37
CA PRO A 177 -15.92 13.01 18.35
C PRO A 177 -17.01 13.86 17.67
N ILE A 178 -17.83 13.22 16.85
CA ILE A 178 -18.99 13.84 16.20
C ILE A 178 -20.25 13.55 17.03
N ASP A 179 -21.21 14.48 17.05
CA ASP A 179 -22.54 14.21 17.62
C ASP A 179 -23.25 13.08 16.84
N GLY A 180 -23.64 12.03 17.56
CA GLY A 180 -24.42 10.91 17.01
C GLY A 180 -25.85 11.30 16.59
N ASN A 181 -26.36 12.45 17.06
CA ASN A 181 -27.66 13.00 16.68
C ASN A 181 -27.59 13.95 15.48
N ARG A 182 -26.42 14.08 14.81
CA ARG A 182 -26.28 14.92 13.62
C ARG A 182 -27.31 14.56 12.55
N THR A 183 -27.89 15.57 11.90
CA THR A 183 -28.73 15.35 10.73
C THR A 183 -27.91 14.77 9.58
N ALA A 184 -28.56 14.05 8.66
CA ALA A 184 -27.93 13.66 7.41
C ALA A 184 -27.37 14.89 6.65
N PRO A 185 -26.25 14.76 5.92
CA PRO A 185 -25.77 15.82 5.04
C PRO A 185 -26.86 16.29 4.06
N PRO A 186 -26.86 17.56 3.65
CA PRO A 186 -27.81 18.05 2.66
C PRO A 186 -27.67 17.30 1.34
N LYS A 187 -28.76 17.22 0.55
CA LYS A 187 -28.77 16.54 -0.74
C LYS A 187 -27.79 17.24 -1.70
N GLY A 188 -26.81 16.49 -2.21
CA GLY A 188 -25.69 17.03 -3.00
C GLY A 188 -24.44 17.35 -2.17
N GLY A 189 -24.48 17.10 -0.87
CA GLY A 189 -23.38 17.26 0.06
C GLY A 189 -23.30 18.64 0.72
N ASP A 190 -22.57 18.74 1.83
CA ASP A 190 -22.35 19.99 2.58
C ASP A 190 -21.31 20.92 1.91
N GLY A 191 -20.68 20.47 0.83
CA GLY A 191 -19.68 21.24 0.08
C GLY A 191 -18.27 21.11 0.66
N SER A 192 -18.05 20.22 1.63
CA SER A 192 -16.71 19.91 2.13
C SER A 192 -15.85 19.23 1.05
N VAL A 193 -14.57 19.61 1.02
CA VAL A 193 -13.56 18.99 0.15
C VAL A 193 -13.12 17.66 0.76
N GLY A 194 -13.36 16.57 0.04
CA GLY A 194 -12.98 15.21 0.46
C GLY A 194 -13.19 14.18 -0.65
N PRO A 195 -12.71 12.93 -0.47
CA PRO A 195 -13.11 11.81 -1.32
C PRO A 195 -14.64 11.64 -1.25
N ALA A 196 -15.26 11.11 -2.31
CA ALA A 196 -16.70 10.99 -2.54
C ALA A 196 -17.52 12.29 -2.76
N GLY A 197 -16.89 13.46 -2.94
CA GLY A 197 -17.53 14.65 -3.55
C GLY A 197 -18.66 15.31 -2.76
N ASN A 198 -18.35 16.42 -2.06
CA ASN A 198 -19.26 17.25 -1.26
C ASN A 198 -19.97 16.57 -0.08
N VAL A 199 -20.19 15.26 -0.04
CA VAL A 199 -20.97 14.60 1.05
C VAL A 199 -20.23 14.50 2.38
N GLY A 200 -18.92 14.76 2.37
CA GLY A 200 -18.05 14.78 3.53
C GLY A 200 -17.65 13.39 4.04
N GLY A 201 -16.54 13.35 4.77
CA GLY A 201 -16.22 12.24 5.66
C GLY A 201 -17.01 12.33 6.96
N TYR A 202 -16.83 11.34 7.85
CA TYR A 202 -17.29 11.46 9.24
C TYR A 202 -16.29 12.31 10.04
N ASN A 203 -15.12 11.75 10.36
CA ASN A 203 -13.99 12.44 10.98
C ASN A 203 -12.67 11.76 10.53
N THR A 204 -11.51 12.31 10.88
CA THR A 204 -10.22 11.96 10.26
C THR A 204 -9.28 11.12 11.13
N PHE A 205 -9.75 10.53 12.24
CA PHE A 205 -8.83 9.84 13.18
C PHE A 205 -8.19 8.54 12.63
N TRP A 206 -8.73 7.97 11.56
CA TRP A 206 -8.15 6.82 10.86
C TRP A 206 -7.17 7.20 9.74
N LEU A 207 -6.94 8.50 9.53
CA LEU A 207 -5.97 8.97 8.53
C LEU A 207 -4.62 9.22 9.20
N ASP A 208 -3.62 8.47 8.77
CA ASP A 208 -2.22 8.75 9.05
C ASP A 208 -1.54 9.35 7.80
N ARG A 209 -1.52 10.69 7.77
CA ARG A 209 -0.90 11.46 6.67
C ARG A 209 0.55 11.86 6.98
N GLY A 210 1.09 11.44 8.11
CA GLY A 210 2.32 11.99 8.67
C GLY A 210 2.15 13.41 9.23
N THR A 211 3.20 13.91 9.88
CA THR A 211 3.19 15.17 10.63
C THR A 211 4.43 16.06 10.40
N HIS A 212 5.31 15.64 9.49
CA HIS A 212 6.61 16.29 9.23
C HIS A 212 6.87 16.46 7.73
N TYR A 213 7.68 17.46 7.33
CA TYR A 213 8.23 17.56 5.98
C TYR A 213 9.49 16.68 5.82
N SER A 214 9.66 16.05 4.65
CA SER A 214 10.89 15.33 4.31
C SER A 214 12.10 16.25 4.32
N THR A 215 13.18 15.76 4.92
CA THR A 215 14.45 16.47 5.03
C THR A 215 15.49 15.79 4.14
N VAL A 216 15.81 16.39 3.01
CA VAL A 216 16.80 15.86 2.06
C VAL A 216 18.06 16.70 2.14
N ASP A 217 19.22 16.06 2.32
CA ASP A 217 20.53 16.71 2.47
C ASP A 217 20.54 17.82 3.56
N GLY A 218 19.81 17.58 4.66
CA GLY A 218 19.64 18.53 5.76
C GLY A 218 18.65 19.67 5.51
N GLN A 219 17.91 19.64 4.39
CA GLN A 219 16.99 20.70 3.98
C GLN A 219 15.55 20.20 3.91
N LYS A 220 14.62 20.85 4.62
CA LYS A 220 13.19 20.53 4.54
C LYS A 220 12.62 20.92 3.17
N ARG A 221 12.21 19.93 2.38
CA ARG A 221 11.73 20.09 1.00
C ARG A 221 10.23 20.46 0.98
N SER A 222 9.88 21.50 0.22
CA SER A 222 8.48 21.89 -0.02
C SER A 222 7.78 21.12 -1.15
N SER A 223 8.53 20.29 -1.88
CA SER A 223 8.05 19.40 -2.95
C SER A 223 8.95 18.17 -3.07
N ILE A 224 8.39 17.02 -3.47
CA ILE A 224 9.19 15.85 -3.88
C ILE A 224 9.90 16.14 -5.20
N VAL A 225 9.21 16.74 -6.19
CA VAL A 225 9.84 17.13 -7.45
C VAL A 225 10.92 18.18 -7.21
N VAL A 226 12.11 17.93 -7.75
CA VAL A 226 13.31 18.80 -7.65
C VAL A 226 13.89 19.18 -9.02
N ASP A 227 13.64 18.38 -10.05
CA ASP A 227 13.84 18.75 -11.45
C ASP A 227 12.53 18.44 -12.20
N PRO A 228 11.83 19.44 -12.78
CA PRO A 228 12.19 20.85 -12.91
C PRO A 228 12.39 21.62 -11.58
N PRO A 229 13.24 22.66 -11.55
CA PRO A 229 13.53 23.42 -10.33
C PRO A 229 12.33 24.16 -9.71
N ASP A 230 11.25 24.39 -10.47
CA ASP A 230 9.99 24.92 -9.94
C ASP A 230 9.22 23.94 -9.03
N GLY A 231 9.67 22.68 -9.00
CA GLY A 231 9.11 21.61 -8.19
C GLY A 231 7.77 21.10 -8.71
N ARG A 232 7.52 21.17 -10.02
CA ARG A 232 6.27 20.73 -10.66
C ARG A 232 6.55 19.68 -11.71
N VAL A 233 5.63 18.73 -11.86
CA VAL A 233 5.73 17.75 -12.96
C VAL A 233 5.64 18.52 -14.28
N PRO A 234 6.50 18.25 -15.28
CA PRO A 234 6.46 18.94 -16.57
C PRO A 234 5.09 18.90 -17.23
N ALA A 235 4.84 19.87 -18.09
CA ALA A 235 3.65 19.85 -18.93
C ALA A 235 3.61 18.56 -19.79
N LEU A 236 2.38 18.09 -20.02
CA LEU A 236 2.13 16.98 -20.92
C LEU A 236 2.47 17.39 -22.36
N SER A 237 3.07 16.48 -23.14
CA SER A 237 3.33 16.72 -24.57
C SER A 237 2.03 17.04 -25.33
N PRO A 238 2.09 17.63 -26.54
CA PRO A 238 0.90 17.83 -27.38
C PRO A 238 0.11 16.53 -27.63
N GLU A 239 0.83 15.43 -27.90
CA GLU A 239 0.28 14.10 -28.12
C GLU A 239 -0.36 13.55 -26.84
N ALA A 240 0.29 13.75 -25.68
CA ALA A 240 -0.23 13.34 -24.38
C ALA A 240 -1.47 14.14 -23.98
N ARG A 241 -1.52 15.44 -24.28
CA ARG A 241 -2.72 16.29 -24.15
C ARG A 241 -3.84 15.79 -25.06
N GLN A 242 -3.54 15.41 -26.30
CA GLN A 242 -4.52 14.79 -27.20
C GLN A 242 -5.02 13.44 -26.67
N ARG A 243 -4.14 12.53 -26.23
CA ARG A 243 -4.54 11.25 -25.60
C ARG A 243 -5.43 11.47 -24.38
N SER A 244 -5.06 12.39 -23.49
CA SER A 244 -5.82 12.70 -22.28
C SER A 244 -7.20 13.29 -22.62
N THR A 245 -7.25 14.22 -23.58
CA THR A 245 -8.51 14.81 -24.06
C THR A 245 -9.39 13.76 -24.75
N ALA A 246 -8.81 12.89 -25.59
CA ALA A 246 -9.51 11.81 -26.27
C ALA A 246 -10.00 10.73 -25.29
N ALA A 247 -9.22 10.36 -24.27
CA ALA A 247 -9.65 9.42 -23.23
C ALA A 247 -10.81 10.00 -22.40
N ARG A 248 -10.79 11.30 -22.12
CA ARG A 248 -11.90 12.03 -21.46
C ARG A 248 -13.15 12.09 -22.35
N SER A 249 -13.02 12.34 -23.65
CA SER A 249 -14.17 12.50 -24.56
C SER A 249 -14.74 11.19 -25.10
N ALA A 250 -13.92 10.15 -25.26
CA ALA A 250 -14.34 8.83 -25.75
C ALA A 250 -14.92 7.94 -24.65
N TYR A 251 -14.95 8.40 -23.38
CA TYR A 251 -15.35 7.62 -22.21
C TYR A 251 -14.54 6.33 -21.98
N GLN A 252 -13.45 6.15 -22.72
CA GLN A 252 -12.58 4.98 -22.68
C GLN A 252 -11.49 5.14 -21.62
N ARG A 253 -11.75 4.65 -20.40
CA ARG A 253 -10.67 4.23 -19.50
C ARG A 253 -10.55 2.71 -19.48
N GLN A 254 -9.38 2.25 -19.88
CA GLN A 254 -8.80 1.03 -19.33
C GLN A 254 -8.04 1.46 -18.07
N THR A 255 -8.50 0.99 -16.91
CA THR A 255 -7.83 0.92 -15.61
C THR A 255 -6.73 1.95 -15.31
N SER A 256 -6.99 2.87 -14.38
CA SER A 256 -6.01 3.87 -13.92
C SER A 256 -5.64 3.67 -12.45
N ASP A 257 -4.45 4.15 -12.07
CA ASP A 257 -3.91 4.21 -10.70
C ASP A 257 -4.26 5.52 -9.96
N GLN A 258 -4.88 6.48 -10.66
CA GLN A 258 -5.22 7.81 -10.14
C GLN A 258 -6.40 7.77 -9.15
N THR A 259 -6.43 8.73 -8.23
CA THR A 259 -7.46 8.88 -7.20
C THR A 259 -8.72 9.61 -7.71
N GLU A 260 -9.85 9.34 -7.07
CA GLU A 260 -11.18 9.87 -7.42
C GLU A 260 -11.25 11.42 -7.41
N SER A 261 -10.62 12.06 -6.43
CA SER A 261 -10.88 13.48 -6.09
C SER A 261 -10.24 14.52 -7.00
N THR A 262 -9.39 14.13 -7.95
CA THR A 262 -8.72 15.04 -8.89
C THR A 262 -9.13 14.83 -10.35
N ASP A 263 -10.24 14.12 -10.58
CA ASP A 263 -10.66 13.68 -11.90
C ASP A 263 -11.79 14.56 -12.51
N PRO A 264 -11.49 15.45 -13.47
CA PRO A 264 -12.51 16.26 -14.16
C PRO A 264 -13.36 15.45 -15.17
N GLY A 265 -13.24 14.12 -15.21
CA GLY A 265 -14.03 13.21 -16.04
C GLY A 265 -14.52 11.98 -15.26
N LEU A 266 -14.85 12.14 -13.98
CA LEU A 266 -15.48 11.09 -13.18
C LEU A 266 -16.81 10.63 -13.83
N GLU A 267 -17.14 9.34 -13.70
CA GLU A 267 -18.34 8.71 -14.29
C GLU A 267 -18.48 8.81 -15.83
N PRO A 268 -17.50 8.35 -16.63
CA PRO A 268 -17.69 8.23 -18.08
C PRO A 268 -18.90 7.35 -18.43
N ALA A 269 -19.54 7.56 -19.58
CA ALA A 269 -20.67 6.72 -20.01
C ALA A 269 -20.23 5.25 -20.07
N GLY A 270 -20.90 4.39 -19.29
CA GLY A 270 -20.54 2.98 -19.14
C GLY A 270 -19.42 2.67 -18.13
N ALA A 271 -19.01 3.61 -17.27
CA ALA A 271 -18.05 3.40 -16.17
C ALA A 271 -18.46 2.33 -15.15
N TYR A 272 -19.70 1.85 -15.24
CA TYR A 272 -20.37 0.95 -14.32
C TYR A 272 -20.91 -0.32 -14.99
N ASP A 273 -20.61 -0.53 -16.28
CA ASP A 273 -21.11 -1.71 -17.01
C ASP A 273 -20.37 -2.99 -16.63
N ASP A 274 -19.14 -2.85 -16.14
CA ASP A 274 -18.19 -3.94 -15.96
C ASP A 274 -17.23 -3.62 -14.80
N PRO A 275 -17.03 -4.51 -13.80
CA PRO A 275 -16.06 -4.31 -12.73
C PRO A 275 -14.63 -4.10 -13.26
N GLU A 276 -14.28 -4.61 -14.44
CA GLU A 276 -12.97 -4.42 -15.03
C GLU A 276 -12.68 -2.97 -15.44
N ARG A 277 -13.72 -2.15 -15.66
CA ARG A 277 -13.59 -0.72 -16.01
C ARG A 277 -13.24 0.16 -14.80
N ARG A 278 -13.30 -0.38 -13.58
CA ARG A 278 -12.96 0.37 -12.36
C ARG A 278 -11.43 0.60 -12.23
N PRO A 279 -11.00 1.67 -11.55
CA PRO A 279 -9.59 1.93 -11.20
C PRO A 279 -8.89 0.74 -10.54
N LEU A 280 -7.55 0.65 -10.67
CA LEU A 280 -6.79 -0.50 -10.17
C LEU A 280 -6.82 -0.64 -8.65
N GLY A 281 -6.82 0.46 -7.91
CA GLY A 281 -6.96 0.46 -6.46
C GLY A 281 -8.36 0.03 -6.01
N GLU A 282 -9.42 0.47 -6.70
CA GLU A 282 -10.79 -0.02 -6.45
C GLU A 282 -10.93 -1.52 -6.75
N ARG A 283 -10.11 -2.06 -7.66
CA ARG A 283 -10.05 -3.48 -8.01
C ARG A 283 -9.04 -4.28 -7.17
N CYS A 284 -8.31 -3.64 -6.25
CA CYS A 284 -7.26 -4.27 -5.45
C CYS A 284 -6.13 -4.93 -6.26
N VAL A 285 -5.88 -4.42 -7.47
CA VAL A 285 -4.83 -4.95 -8.38
C VAL A 285 -3.48 -4.27 -8.18
N LEU A 286 -3.48 -2.99 -7.76
CA LEU A 286 -2.31 -2.19 -7.42
C LEU A 286 -2.69 -1.15 -6.37
N GLY A 287 -1.73 -0.75 -5.53
CA GLY A 287 -1.90 0.35 -4.58
C GLY A 287 -2.29 1.71 -5.21
N PHE A 288 -3.00 2.54 -4.44
CA PHE A 288 -3.53 3.83 -4.92
C PHE A 288 -2.42 4.86 -5.15
N GLY A 289 -2.49 5.64 -6.23
CA GLY A 289 -1.61 6.81 -6.41
C GLY A 289 -0.11 6.51 -6.56
N SER A 290 0.25 5.29 -6.98
CA SER A 290 1.64 4.83 -7.13
C SER A 290 2.38 4.57 -5.81
N THR A 291 1.70 4.13 -4.75
CA THR A 291 2.35 3.68 -3.49
C THR A 291 3.37 2.60 -3.72
N SER A 292 3.04 1.59 -4.52
CA SER A 292 3.93 0.46 -4.83
C SER A 292 4.99 0.81 -5.90
N GLY A 293 4.77 1.94 -6.59
CA GLY A 293 5.61 2.45 -7.66
C GLY A 293 5.86 1.46 -8.79
N PRO A 294 6.97 1.61 -9.53
CA PRO A 294 7.85 2.79 -9.59
C PRO A 294 7.22 3.95 -10.40
N PRO A 295 7.43 5.22 -9.99
CA PRO A 295 8.09 5.64 -8.76
C PRO A 295 7.16 5.46 -7.55
N ILE A 296 7.73 5.11 -6.40
CA ILE A 296 7.01 5.01 -5.13
C ILE A 296 6.68 6.43 -4.67
N LEU A 297 5.41 6.70 -4.41
CA LEU A 297 4.92 7.98 -3.92
C LEU A 297 4.08 7.80 -2.64
N PRO A 298 4.15 8.72 -1.67
CA PRO A 298 3.25 8.70 -0.52
C PRO A 298 1.80 8.91 -0.98
N ASN A 299 0.85 8.18 -0.36
CA ASN A 299 -0.58 8.38 -0.65
C ASN A 299 -1.21 9.55 0.12
N TYR A 300 -0.59 10.01 1.22
CA TYR A 300 -1.12 11.05 2.12
C TYR A 300 -2.45 10.69 2.81
N PHE A 301 -2.68 9.40 3.09
CA PHE A 301 -3.87 8.87 3.76
C PHE A 301 -3.57 7.92 4.91
N TYR A 302 -2.98 6.74 4.65
CA TYR A 302 -2.71 5.65 5.61
C TYR A 302 -2.01 4.47 4.90
N ASN A 303 -1.68 3.41 5.63
CA ASN A 303 -0.95 2.22 5.14
C ASN A 303 0.32 2.59 4.37
N ASN A 304 1.17 3.38 5.04
CA ASN A 304 2.37 4.00 4.47
C ASN A 304 3.62 3.09 4.57
N LEU A 305 3.52 1.91 5.20
CA LEU A 305 4.68 1.09 5.52
C LEU A 305 5.24 0.34 4.31
N HIS A 306 6.56 0.24 4.27
CA HIS A 306 7.30 -0.49 3.25
C HIS A 306 8.37 -1.36 3.92
N GLN A 307 8.46 -2.63 3.54
CA GLN A 307 9.52 -3.54 3.97
C GLN A 307 10.53 -3.74 2.84
N ILE A 308 11.81 -3.56 3.12
CA ILE A 308 12.90 -3.99 2.23
C ILE A 308 13.55 -5.26 2.79
N VAL A 309 13.65 -6.29 1.95
CA VAL A 309 14.46 -7.50 2.19
C VAL A 309 15.51 -7.60 1.10
N GLN A 310 16.78 -7.74 1.48
CA GLN A 310 17.94 -7.70 0.58
C GLN A 310 18.73 -8.99 0.70
N THR A 311 19.00 -9.62 -0.44
CA THR A 311 19.96 -10.71 -0.63
C THR A 311 21.08 -10.22 -1.55
N PRO A 312 22.17 -11.00 -1.75
CA PRO A 312 23.24 -10.62 -2.67
C PRO A 312 22.81 -10.45 -4.14
N ASP A 313 21.67 -11.03 -4.54
CA ASP A 313 21.16 -11.06 -5.92
C ASP A 313 19.77 -10.44 -6.11
N THR A 314 19.04 -10.13 -5.04
CA THR A 314 17.63 -9.74 -5.09
C THR A 314 17.30 -8.74 -4.00
N VAL A 315 16.51 -7.71 -4.34
CA VAL A 315 15.87 -6.84 -3.35
C VAL A 315 14.36 -6.95 -3.53
N MET A 316 13.65 -7.38 -2.49
CA MET A 316 12.20 -7.28 -2.41
C MET A 316 11.83 -5.98 -1.71
N ILE A 317 10.91 -5.23 -2.31
CA ILE A 317 10.20 -4.12 -1.67
C ILE A 317 8.75 -4.55 -1.56
N LEU A 318 8.29 -4.81 -0.33
CA LEU A 318 6.89 -5.12 -0.03
C LEU A 318 6.21 -3.84 0.45
N THR A 319 5.17 -3.43 -0.27
CA THR A 319 4.33 -2.28 0.08
C THR A 319 3.14 -2.76 0.89
N GLU A 320 2.80 -2.07 1.98
CA GLU A 320 1.66 -2.43 2.85
C GLU A 320 0.35 -2.40 2.05
N MET A 321 0.04 -1.26 1.42
CA MET A 321 -1.15 -1.07 0.62
C MET A 321 -1.18 -1.99 -0.61
N VAL A 322 -2.22 -2.83 -0.69
CA VAL A 322 -2.45 -3.86 -1.74
C VAL A 322 -1.34 -4.93 -1.78
N HIS A 323 -0.56 -5.07 -0.69
CA HIS A 323 0.44 -6.13 -0.48
C HIS A 323 1.36 -6.39 -1.69
N ASP A 324 1.72 -5.34 -2.42
CA ASP A 324 2.52 -5.40 -3.64
C ASP A 324 3.98 -5.78 -3.31
N ALA A 325 4.40 -6.99 -3.69
CA ALA A 325 5.76 -7.49 -3.54
C ALA A 325 6.61 -7.25 -4.80
N ARG A 326 7.28 -6.09 -4.88
CA ARG A 326 8.12 -5.72 -6.01
C ARG A 326 9.51 -6.38 -5.92
N ILE A 327 9.82 -7.25 -6.87
CA ILE A 327 11.10 -7.99 -6.93
C ILE A 327 12.08 -7.30 -7.88
N VAL A 328 13.13 -6.70 -7.33
CA VAL A 328 14.26 -6.12 -8.06
C VAL A 328 15.37 -7.16 -8.16
N ARG A 329 15.73 -7.56 -9.40
CA ARG A 329 16.79 -8.55 -9.65
C ARG A 329 18.12 -7.82 -9.89
N LEU A 330 19.17 -8.16 -9.15
CA LEU A 330 20.45 -7.46 -9.23
C LEU A 330 21.35 -8.02 -10.34
N ASN A 331 21.94 -7.13 -11.13
CA ASN A 331 22.84 -7.42 -12.26
C ASN A 331 22.27 -8.43 -13.29
N ALA A 332 20.95 -8.58 -13.33
CA ALA A 332 20.26 -9.45 -14.26
C ALA A 332 19.96 -8.73 -15.58
N GLN A 333 19.48 -9.47 -16.59
CA GLN A 333 18.87 -8.85 -17.77
C GLN A 333 17.38 -8.60 -17.53
N HIS A 334 16.83 -7.57 -18.17
CA HIS A 334 15.38 -7.40 -18.24
C HIS A 334 14.71 -8.59 -18.92
N ALA A 335 13.46 -8.87 -18.53
CA ALA A 335 12.62 -9.80 -19.26
C ALA A 335 12.44 -9.31 -20.71
N PRO A 336 12.21 -10.21 -21.69
CA PRO A 336 11.92 -9.81 -23.07
C PRO A 336 10.77 -8.79 -23.14
N ALA A 337 10.87 -7.80 -24.03
CA ALA A 337 9.96 -6.64 -24.06
C ALA A 337 8.47 -6.94 -24.31
N HIS A 338 8.09 -8.19 -24.58
CA HIS A 338 6.69 -8.64 -24.62
C HIS A 338 6.15 -9.12 -23.26
N VAL A 339 7.02 -9.42 -22.29
CA VAL A 339 6.67 -9.80 -20.92
C VAL A 339 6.38 -8.52 -20.12
N ARG A 340 5.16 -8.00 -20.26
CA ARG A 340 4.71 -6.78 -19.59
C ARG A 340 4.05 -7.07 -18.24
N LYS A 341 4.40 -6.27 -17.23
CA LYS A 341 3.97 -6.43 -15.83
C LYS A 341 3.25 -5.16 -15.34
N TRP A 342 2.41 -5.29 -14.32
CA TRP A 342 1.70 -4.16 -13.69
C TRP A 342 2.67 -3.14 -13.08
N LEU A 343 3.63 -3.60 -12.28
CA LEU A 343 4.71 -2.81 -11.66
C LEU A 343 5.96 -2.67 -12.56
N GLY A 344 5.88 -3.06 -13.84
CA GLY A 344 7.05 -3.19 -14.72
C GLY A 344 8.00 -4.34 -14.33
N ASP A 345 9.16 -4.40 -14.99
CA ASP A 345 10.24 -5.34 -14.70
C ASP A 345 11.47 -4.56 -14.19
N SER A 346 11.79 -4.72 -12.91
CA SER A 346 12.87 -3.99 -12.24
C SER A 346 14.19 -4.77 -12.23
N VAL A 347 15.26 -4.12 -12.69
CA VAL A 347 16.64 -4.61 -12.63
C VAL A 347 17.50 -3.57 -11.92
N GLY A 348 18.31 -4.03 -10.97
CA GLY A 348 19.16 -3.16 -10.16
C GLY A 348 20.66 -3.40 -10.36
N HIS A 349 21.46 -2.35 -10.24
CA HIS A 349 22.92 -2.42 -10.15
C HIS A 349 23.43 -1.40 -9.12
N TRP A 350 24.67 -1.59 -8.65
CA TRP A 350 25.26 -0.69 -7.64
C TRP A 350 26.23 0.31 -8.27
N GLU A 351 25.94 1.60 -8.11
CA GLU A 351 26.86 2.71 -8.42
C GLU A 351 27.41 3.26 -7.10
N GLY A 352 28.59 2.79 -6.71
CA GLY A 352 29.14 3.06 -5.38
C GLY A 352 28.24 2.51 -4.27
N ASP A 353 27.71 3.42 -3.44
CA ASP A 353 26.77 3.15 -2.34
C ASP A 353 25.29 3.39 -2.71
N THR A 354 24.99 3.64 -3.98
CA THR A 354 23.61 3.80 -4.48
C THR A 354 23.19 2.55 -5.22
N LEU A 355 22.06 1.96 -4.84
CA LEU A 355 21.36 0.98 -5.67
C LEU A 355 20.57 1.76 -6.72
N VAL A 356 20.99 1.65 -7.97
CA VAL A 356 20.28 2.18 -9.14
C VAL A 356 19.36 1.08 -9.64
N VAL A 357 18.07 1.39 -9.81
CA VAL A 357 17.08 0.43 -10.32
C VAL A 357 16.43 1.00 -11.56
N GLU A 358 16.68 0.38 -12.71
CA GLU A 358 15.93 0.65 -13.92
C GLU A 358 14.69 -0.25 -13.94
N THR A 359 13.52 0.36 -14.14
CA THR A 359 12.27 -0.37 -14.38
C THR A 359 11.70 0.02 -15.73
N THR A 360 11.42 -1.00 -16.54
CA THR A 360 10.82 -0.90 -17.88
C THR A 360 9.69 -1.93 -18.00
N ASN A 361 9.25 -2.28 -19.22
CA ASN A 361 8.25 -3.33 -19.47
C ASN A 361 6.91 -3.17 -18.70
N PHE A 362 6.46 -1.94 -18.48
CA PHE A 362 5.13 -1.70 -17.93
C PHE A 362 4.03 -2.16 -18.88
N SER A 363 2.95 -2.68 -18.31
CA SER A 363 1.69 -2.97 -19.00
C SER A 363 0.99 -1.67 -19.40
N ALA A 364 0.40 -1.60 -20.60
CA ALA A 364 -0.45 -0.47 -21.02
C ALA A 364 -1.74 -0.29 -20.18
N LYS A 365 -2.01 -1.24 -19.27
CA LYS A 365 -3.04 -1.16 -18.23
C LYS A 365 -2.60 -0.38 -16.98
N THR A 366 -1.30 -0.13 -16.80
CA THR A 366 -0.75 0.82 -15.81
C THR A 366 -0.50 2.15 -16.53
N ARG A 367 -0.98 3.26 -16.00
CA ARG A 367 -0.93 4.58 -16.67
C ARG A 367 -0.57 5.70 -15.69
N PHE A 368 0.54 5.51 -14.98
CA PHE A 368 1.09 6.46 -14.02
C PHE A 368 1.07 7.88 -14.56
N ARG A 369 0.18 8.72 -14.00
CA ARG A 369 -0.03 10.13 -14.41
C ARG A 369 -0.20 10.33 -15.93
N GLY A 370 -0.79 9.36 -16.62
CA GLY A 370 -1.08 9.39 -18.06
C GLY A 370 0.00 8.77 -18.97
N SER A 371 1.01 8.13 -18.40
CA SER A 371 2.11 7.46 -19.11
C SER A 371 1.64 6.38 -20.10
N THR A 372 2.57 6.00 -20.98
CA THR A 372 2.44 4.90 -21.93
C THR A 372 3.24 3.67 -21.46
N ASP A 373 3.22 2.61 -22.27
CA ASP A 373 4.10 1.44 -22.13
C ASP A 373 5.57 1.72 -22.51
N ASN A 374 5.90 2.95 -22.94
CA ASN A 374 7.28 3.45 -23.03
C ASN A 374 7.79 4.03 -21.70
N LEU A 375 6.99 4.01 -20.62
CA LEU A 375 7.42 4.44 -19.30
C LEU A 375 8.72 3.70 -18.92
N LYS A 376 9.72 4.50 -18.55
CA LYS A 376 10.92 4.08 -17.85
C LYS A 376 11.00 4.87 -16.56
N VAL A 377 11.37 4.19 -15.48
CA VAL A 377 11.67 4.83 -14.21
C VAL A 377 13.03 4.36 -13.74
N THR A 378 13.93 5.31 -13.49
CA THR A 378 15.26 5.05 -12.94
C THR A 378 15.26 5.53 -11.50
N GLU A 379 15.24 4.60 -10.54
CA GLU A 379 15.25 4.87 -9.11
C GLU A 379 16.67 4.78 -8.54
N TYR A 380 16.91 5.51 -7.47
CA TYR A 380 18.20 5.62 -6.77
C TYR A 380 17.91 5.50 -5.27
N PHE A 381 18.35 4.40 -4.67
CA PHE A 381 18.23 4.14 -3.23
C PHE A 381 19.61 4.30 -2.58
N THR A 382 19.80 5.37 -1.81
CA THR A 382 21.07 5.70 -1.15
C THR A 382 20.88 5.78 0.37
N ARG A 383 21.48 4.86 1.13
CA ARG A 383 21.42 4.90 2.61
C ARG A 383 22.27 6.07 3.09
N VAL A 384 21.65 7.08 3.73
CA VAL A 384 22.37 8.31 4.15
C VAL A 384 22.82 8.26 5.61
N ASP A 385 22.12 7.51 6.46
CA ASP A 385 22.51 7.29 7.86
C ASP A 385 21.95 5.95 8.39
N ALA A 386 22.03 5.72 9.70
CA ALA A 386 21.55 4.48 10.34
C ALA A 386 20.01 4.30 10.30
N ASN A 387 19.24 5.36 10.06
CA ASN A 387 17.78 5.41 10.17
C ASN A 387 17.08 5.98 8.91
N SER A 388 17.82 6.43 7.88
CA SER A 388 17.23 7.13 6.73
C SER A 388 17.76 6.62 5.38
N LEU A 389 16.85 6.40 4.44
CA LEU A 389 17.14 6.11 3.03
C LEU A 389 16.74 7.32 2.18
N LYS A 390 17.69 7.90 1.43
CA LYS A 390 17.37 8.87 0.39
C LYS A 390 16.88 8.10 -0.83
N TYR A 391 15.63 8.35 -1.21
CA TYR A 391 15.02 7.82 -2.42
C TYR A 391 14.90 8.96 -3.42
N ARG A 392 15.53 8.78 -4.58
CA ARG A 392 15.45 9.68 -5.73
C ARG A 392 15.00 8.87 -6.94
N PHE A 393 14.25 9.46 -7.84
CA PHE A 393 13.78 8.75 -9.04
C PHE A 393 13.65 9.72 -10.21
N THR A 394 14.01 9.27 -11.40
CA THR A 394 13.79 9.96 -12.67
C THR A 394 12.73 9.21 -13.46
N VAL A 395 11.68 9.93 -13.88
CA VAL A 395 10.60 9.41 -14.71
C VAL A 395 10.82 9.84 -16.16
N GLU A 396 10.79 8.88 -17.06
CA GLU A 396 11.01 9.06 -18.49
C GLU A 396 9.83 8.46 -19.28
N ASP A 397 9.07 9.31 -19.95
CA ASP A 397 8.21 8.90 -21.08
C ASP A 397 8.12 10.08 -22.05
N PRO A 398 8.91 10.09 -23.14
CA PRO A 398 8.96 11.19 -24.09
C PRO A 398 7.66 11.34 -24.91
N THR A 399 6.74 10.37 -24.82
CA THR A 399 5.40 10.46 -25.42
C THR A 399 4.35 11.00 -24.44
N THR A 400 4.74 11.27 -23.18
CA THR A 400 3.83 11.77 -22.14
C THR A 400 4.28 13.14 -21.61
N TRP A 401 5.55 13.33 -21.29
CA TRP A 401 6.09 14.59 -20.77
C TRP A 401 7.05 15.25 -21.74
N GLU A 402 7.07 16.59 -21.76
CA GLU A 402 7.98 17.38 -22.61
C GLU A 402 9.47 17.17 -22.27
N ARG A 403 9.77 16.61 -21.09
CA ARG A 403 11.11 16.22 -20.62
C ARG A 403 11.00 15.19 -19.49
N PRO A 404 12.06 14.42 -19.20
CA PRO A 404 12.19 13.70 -17.94
C PRO A 404 12.00 14.61 -16.73
N TRP A 405 11.60 14.04 -15.60
CA TRP A 405 11.51 14.76 -14.34
C TRP A 405 11.95 13.89 -13.17
N THR A 406 12.47 14.55 -12.14
CA THR A 406 13.11 13.90 -11.00
C THR A 406 12.45 14.33 -9.69
N GLY A 407 12.09 13.33 -8.88
CA GLY A 407 11.70 13.51 -7.49
C GLY A 407 12.76 13.00 -6.52
N GLU A 408 12.84 13.56 -5.32
CA GLU A 408 13.58 13.01 -4.20
C GLU A 408 12.90 13.28 -2.85
N TYR A 409 12.95 12.30 -1.96
CA TYR A 409 12.55 12.42 -0.56
C TYR A 409 13.25 11.34 0.29
N THR A 410 12.97 11.34 1.59
CA THR A 410 13.56 10.39 2.56
C THR A 410 12.55 9.39 3.05
N TRP A 411 12.94 8.12 3.13
CA TRP A 411 12.21 7.08 3.86
C TRP A 411 12.89 6.90 5.23
N PRO A 412 12.29 7.37 6.34
CA PRO A 412 12.74 7.03 7.68
C PRO A 412 12.44 5.56 8.01
N THR A 413 13.35 4.90 8.72
CA THR A 413 13.11 3.57 9.27
C THR A 413 12.17 3.64 10.46
N THR A 414 11.23 2.70 10.54
CA THR A 414 10.41 2.49 11.74
C THR A 414 10.72 1.15 12.41
N GLN A 415 10.19 0.94 13.62
CA GLN A 415 10.07 -0.35 14.28
C GLN A 415 8.64 -0.92 14.22
N ASP A 416 7.71 -0.19 13.57
CA ASP A 416 6.35 -0.64 13.33
C ASP A 416 6.30 -1.85 12.40
N HIS A 417 5.16 -2.53 12.43
CA HIS A 417 4.92 -3.79 11.73
C HIS A 417 4.02 -3.56 10.52
N LEU A 418 4.39 -4.11 9.37
CA LEU A 418 3.56 -4.07 8.15
C LEU A 418 2.53 -5.19 8.22
N TYR A 419 1.24 -4.82 8.21
CA TYR A 419 0.11 -5.75 8.27
C TYR A 419 -0.47 -6.00 6.87
N GLU A 420 -1.32 -7.03 6.74
CA GLU A 420 -2.04 -7.31 5.48
C GLU A 420 -3.03 -6.18 5.18
N TYR A 421 -2.88 -5.56 4.01
CA TYR A 421 -3.94 -4.71 3.45
C TYR A 421 -4.99 -5.59 2.75
N ALA A 422 -5.96 -6.02 3.54
CA ALA A 422 -7.12 -6.84 3.20
C ALA A 422 -8.07 -6.13 2.21
N CYS A 423 -7.64 -5.97 0.95
CA CYS A 423 -8.31 -5.09 -0.01
C CYS A 423 -9.50 -5.74 -0.70
N HIS A 424 -9.33 -6.94 -1.27
CA HIS A 424 -10.47 -7.69 -1.82
C HIS A 424 -11.44 -8.06 -0.68
N GLU A 425 -10.85 -8.28 0.48
CA GLU A 425 -11.37 -8.78 1.74
C GLU A 425 -12.28 -7.78 2.48
N GLY A 426 -13.37 -7.38 1.82
CA GLY A 426 -14.35 -6.42 2.33
C GLY A 426 -14.71 -5.33 1.33
N ASN A 427 -14.41 -5.52 0.04
CA ASN A 427 -14.68 -4.55 -1.02
C ASN A 427 -16.17 -4.50 -1.44
N TYR A 428 -17.07 -4.31 -0.46
CA TYR A 428 -18.49 -4.07 -0.72
C TYR A 428 -18.73 -2.81 -1.58
N ALA A 429 -17.75 -1.91 -1.65
CA ALA A 429 -17.82 -0.73 -2.52
C ALA A 429 -18.03 -1.14 -3.98
N MET A 430 -17.31 -2.14 -4.49
CA MET A 430 -17.44 -2.64 -5.86
C MET A 430 -18.88 -3.05 -6.20
N GLU A 431 -19.51 -3.92 -5.41
CA GLU A 431 -20.90 -4.34 -5.62
C GLU A 431 -21.87 -3.15 -5.54
N ASN A 432 -21.73 -2.32 -4.49
CA ASN A 432 -22.64 -1.20 -4.24
C ASN A 432 -22.56 -0.11 -5.33
N ILE A 433 -21.37 0.16 -5.87
CA ILE A 433 -21.14 1.09 -6.98
C ILE A 433 -21.88 0.61 -8.23
N LEU A 434 -21.67 -0.65 -8.63
CA LEU A 434 -22.30 -1.24 -9.82
C LEU A 434 -23.82 -1.34 -9.67
N ARG A 435 -24.30 -1.77 -8.49
CA ARG A 435 -25.72 -1.83 -8.14
C ARG A 435 -26.38 -0.45 -8.13
N GLY A 436 -25.69 0.57 -7.62
CA GLY A 436 -26.14 1.96 -7.61
C GLY A 436 -26.33 2.52 -9.03
N ALA A 437 -25.44 2.18 -9.97
CA ALA A 437 -25.58 2.56 -11.37
C ALA A 437 -26.82 1.93 -12.04
N ARG A 438 -27.05 0.63 -11.84
CA ARG A 438 -28.25 -0.06 -12.37
C ARG A 438 -29.56 0.53 -11.79
N LEU A 439 -29.54 1.03 -10.55
CA LEU A 439 -30.67 1.76 -9.98
C LEU A 439 -30.89 3.13 -10.65
N ARG A 440 -29.82 3.92 -10.88
CA ARG A 440 -29.89 5.20 -11.61
C ARG A 440 -30.48 5.02 -13.01
N GLU A 441 -30.03 4.02 -13.76
CA GLU A 441 -30.55 3.69 -15.08
C GLU A 441 -32.05 3.35 -15.06
N ALA A 442 -32.49 2.55 -14.07
CA ALA A 442 -33.90 2.22 -13.91
C ALA A 442 -34.77 3.45 -13.57
N GLU A 443 -34.22 4.46 -12.90
CA GLU A 443 -34.90 5.74 -12.64
C GLU A 443 -35.00 6.60 -13.91
N GLU A 444 -33.93 6.73 -14.70
CA GLU A 444 -33.96 7.48 -15.96
C GLU A 444 -34.90 6.85 -17.01
N ILE A 445 -34.94 5.50 -17.09
CA ILE A 445 -35.90 4.77 -17.93
C ILE A 445 -37.36 4.99 -17.48
N ARG A 446 -37.60 5.27 -16.19
CA ARG A 446 -38.95 5.62 -15.69
C ARG A 446 -39.32 7.05 -16.03
N LYS A 447 -38.39 8.01 -15.86
CA LYS A 447 -38.61 9.42 -16.20
C LYS A 447 -38.90 9.64 -17.68
N THR A 448 -38.22 8.89 -18.56
CA THR A 448 -38.41 8.97 -20.03
C THR A 448 -39.67 8.25 -20.55
N LYS A 449 -40.45 7.61 -19.67
CA LYS A 449 -41.75 6.96 -19.99
C LYS A 449 -42.97 7.70 -19.42
N GLN A 450 -42.75 8.84 -18.75
CA GLN A 450 -43.79 9.78 -18.30
C GLN A 450 -43.79 11.02 -19.21
#